data_AF-A0A944W018-F1
#
_entry.id   AF-A0A944W018-F1
#
_cell.length_a   1.000
_cell.length_b   1.000
_cell.length_c   1.000
_cell.angle_alpha   90.00
_cell.angle_beta   90.00
_cell.angle_gamma   90.00
#
_symmetry.space_group_name_H-M   'P 1'
#
loop_
_entity.id
_entity.type
_entity.pdbx_description
1 polymer ?
#
loop_
_entity_poly.entity_id
_entity_poly.type
_entity_poly.pdbx_seq_one_letter_code
_entity_poly.pdbx_strand_id
1 'polypeptide(L)'
;MLKRDKKAEFLEVGIVSMKYQFTTEKSFSKSALSKSKYIKLLELQSSDPVKVMEEGDANQRWWMFQDEFFQEDEELHADDVKAFALKGARKKKS
;
A
#
# COMPACT_ATOMS: atom_id res chain seq x y z
N MET A 1 -10.50 10.89 3.30
CA MET A 1 -10.30 10.22 4.60
C MET A 1 -9.25 9.12 4.47
N LEU A 2 -8.53 8.79 5.54
CA LEU A 2 -7.61 7.65 5.54
C LEU A 2 -8.28 6.42 6.15
N LYS A 3 -8.30 5.33 5.41
CA LYS A 3 -8.86 4.05 5.84
C LYS A 3 -7.85 2.95 5.66
N ARG A 4 -7.88 1.95 6.54
CA ARG A 4 -7.06 0.75 6.39
C ARG A 4 -7.79 -0.21 5.47
N ASP A 5 -7.13 -0.65 4.41
CA ASP A 5 -7.67 -1.61 3.47
C ASP A 5 -7.00 -2.96 3.71
N LYS A 6 -7.73 -3.91 4.30
CA LYS A 6 -7.21 -5.27 4.54
C LYS A 6 -7.41 -6.21 3.35
N LYS A 7 -8.14 -5.76 2.33
CA LYS A 7 -8.42 -6.53 1.12
C LYS A 7 -7.42 -6.19 0.01
N ALA A 8 -6.64 -5.14 0.21
CA ALA A 8 -5.49 -4.83 -0.62
C ALA A 8 -4.36 -5.84 -0.33
N GLU A 9 -3.80 -6.40 -1.40
CA GLU A 9 -2.70 -7.36 -1.32
C GLU A 9 -1.83 -7.29 -2.59
N PHE A 10 -0.62 -7.86 -2.51
CA PHE A 10 0.22 -8.06 -3.70
C PHE A 10 0.09 -9.51 -4.16
N LEU A 11 -0.39 -9.69 -5.40
CA LEU A 11 -0.44 -10.99 -6.04
C LEU A 11 0.83 -11.26 -6.84
N GLU A 12 1.38 -12.46 -6.67
CA GLU A 12 2.47 -12.95 -7.50
C GLU A 12 1.93 -13.37 -8.87
N VAL A 13 2.29 -12.63 -9.91
CA VAL A 13 1.86 -12.84 -11.30
C VAL A 13 3.07 -13.11 -12.19
N GLY A 14 2.95 -14.11 -13.06
CA GLY A 14 3.96 -14.45 -14.07
C GLY A 14 4.62 -15.80 -13.85
N ILE A 15 4.48 -16.69 -14.85
CA ILE A 15 4.94 -18.08 -14.81
C ILE A 15 6.46 -18.18 -15.11
N VAL A 16 6.98 -17.26 -15.93
CA VAL A 16 8.40 -17.24 -16.39
C VAL A 16 9.23 -16.15 -15.69
N SER A 17 8.58 -15.12 -15.16
CA SER A 17 9.23 -14.05 -14.39
C SER A 17 8.27 -13.62 -13.29
N MET A 18 8.61 -13.91 -12.03
CA MET A 18 7.81 -13.50 -10.87
C MET A 18 7.73 -11.98 -10.81
N LYS A 19 6.52 -11.46 -10.95
CA LYS A 19 6.16 -10.07 -10.73
C LYS A 19 5.11 -10.00 -9.62
N TYR A 20 5.01 -8.85 -8.97
CA TYR A 20 4.11 -8.57 -7.88
C TYR A 20 3.13 -7.49 -8.34
N GLN A 21 1.87 -7.85 -8.53
CA GLN A 21 0.83 -6.92 -8.94
C GLN A 21 -0.01 -6.55 -7.72
N PHE A 22 -0.08 -5.25 -7.43
CA PHE A 22 -0.94 -4.77 -6.37
C PHE A 22 -2.41 -4.90 -6.80
N THR A 23 -3.23 -5.51 -5.96
CA THR A 23 -4.67 -5.66 -6.18
C THR A 23 -5.43 -5.18 -4.95
N THR A 24 -6.63 -4.69 -5.18
CA THR A 24 -7.60 -4.31 -4.16
C THR A 24 -8.92 -5.00 -4.48
N GLU A 25 -9.94 -4.84 -3.62
CA GLU A 25 -11.26 -5.44 -3.83
C GLU A 25 -11.94 -4.97 -5.13
N LYS A 26 -11.65 -3.75 -5.58
CA LYS A 26 -12.34 -3.13 -6.74
C LYS A 26 -11.44 -2.92 -7.95
N SER A 27 -10.14 -2.77 -7.73
CA SER A 27 -9.19 -2.36 -8.76
C SER A 27 -7.88 -3.12 -8.63
N PHE A 28 -7.18 -3.30 -9.73
CA PHE A 28 -5.81 -3.78 -9.75
C PHE A 28 -4.89 -2.70 -10.31
N SER A 29 -3.66 -2.65 -9.80
CA SER A 29 -2.65 -1.74 -10.32
C SER A 29 -2.29 -2.16 -11.75
N LYS A 30 -2.28 -1.18 -12.67
CA LYS A 30 -1.90 -1.40 -14.07
C LYS A 30 -0.45 -1.86 -14.22
N SER A 31 0.39 -1.59 -13.22
CA SER A 31 1.82 -1.90 -13.26
C SER A 31 2.17 -2.99 -12.26
N ALA A 32 2.66 -4.13 -12.76
CA ALA A 32 3.25 -5.15 -11.92
C ALA A 32 4.72 -4.78 -11.59
N LEU A 33 5.09 -4.89 -10.32
CA LEU A 33 6.46 -4.70 -9.84
C LEU A 33 7.28 -5.95 -10.11
N SER A 34 8.55 -5.81 -10.46
CA SER A 34 9.48 -6.94 -10.45
C SER A 34 9.88 -7.28 -9.01
N LYS A 35 10.36 -8.51 -8.77
CA LYS A 35 10.84 -8.94 -7.45
C LYS A 35 11.78 -7.94 -6.77
N SER A 36 12.76 -7.40 -7.50
CA SER A 36 13.70 -6.40 -6.95
C SER A 36 13.01 -5.11 -6.53
N LYS A 37 12.02 -4.64 -7.30
CA LYS A 37 11.23 -3.45 -6.94
C LYS A 37 10.35 -3.72 -5.73
N TYR A 38 9.74 -4.90 -5.66
CA TYR A 38 8.92 -5.32 -4.54
C TYR A 38 9.73 -5.42 -3.24
N ILE A 39 10.91 -6.05 -3.27
CA ILE A 39 11.82 -6.11 -2.12
C ILE A 39 12.21 -4.71 -1.65
N LYS A 40 12.62 -3.83 -2.58
CA LYS A 40 12.96 -2.45 -2.25
C LYS A 40 11.77 -1.70 -1.64
N LEU A 41 10.56 -1.98 -2.11
CA LEU A 41 9.33 -1.42 -1.54
C LEU A 41 9.10 -1.93 -0.11
N LEU A 42 9.30 -3.23 0.16
CA LEU A 42 9.21 -3.82 1.48
C LEU A 42 10.21 -3.23 2.48
N GLU A 43 11.42 -2.91 2.03
CA GLU A 43 12.42 -2.22 2.85
C GLU A 43 11.99 -0.78 3.16
N LEU A 44 11.53 -0.04 2.15
CA LEU A 44 11.10 1.35 2.31
C LEU A 44 9.87 1.48 3.22
N GLN A 45 8.86 0.64 3.01
CA GLN A 45 7.59 0.65 3.78
C GLN A 45 7.77 0.28 5.25
N SER A 46 8.92 -0.31 5.61
CA SER A 46 9.27 -0.56 7.01
C SER A 46 9.59 0.73 7.77
N SER A 47 10.17 1.72 7.08
CA SER A 47 10.58 3.01 7.67
C SER A 47 9.54 4.10 7.44
N ASP A 48 9.01 4.21 6.22
CA ASP A 48 8.10 5.28 5.81
C ASP A 48 6.99 4.78 4.89
N PRO A 49 5.77 5.33 4.96
CA PRO A 49 4.68 4.90 4.08
C PRO A 49 5.05 5.09 2.60
N VAL A 50 4.88 4.03 1.82
CA VAL A 50 5.21 4.03 0.38
C VAL A 50 3.92 3.98 -0.44
N LYS A 51 3.81 4.84 -1.45
CA LYS A 51 2.72 4.76 -2.43
C LYS A 51 2.89 3.53 -3.29
N VAL A 52 1.89 2.66 -3.28
CA VAL A 52 1.85 1.43 -4.09
C VAL A 52 0.95 1.57 -5.31
N MET A 53 -0.07 2.43 -5.23
CA MET A 53 -1.01 2.69 -6.33
C MET A 53 -1.62 4.09 -6.21
N GLU A 54 -1.91 4.70 -7.34
CA GLU A 54 -2.66 5.95 -7.46
C GLU A 54 -3.68 5.76 -8.59
N GLU A 55 -4.96 5.91 -8.26
CA GLU A 55 -6.06 5.89 -9.22
C GLU A 55 -6.40 7.35 -9.57
N GLY A 56 -5.87 7.81 -10.70
CA GLY A 56 -5.97 9.21 -11.14
C GLY A 56 -7.40 9.70 -11.38
N ASP A 57 -8.33 8.80 -11.71
CA ASP A 57 -9.74 9.14 -11.94
C ASP A 57 -10.54 9.38 -10.65
N ALA A 58 -10.16 8.73 -9.54
CA ALA A 58 -10.87 8.79 -8.28
C ALA A 58 -10.13 9.58 -7.18
N ASN A 59 -8.95 10.12 -7.51
CA ASN A 59 -7.99 10.70 -6.56
C ASN A 59 -7.71 9.77 -5.35
N GLN A 60 -7.81 8.46 -5.58
CA GLN A 60 -7.60 7.44 -4.55
C GLN A 60 -6.15 6.99 -4.58
N ARG A 61 -5.49 7.05 -3.43
CA ARG A 61 -4.10 6.64 -3.27
C ARG A 61 -4.03 5.47 -2.29
N TRP A 62 -3.24 4.47 -2.64
CA TRP A 62 -2.91 3.38 -1.74
C TRP A 62 -1.47 3.49 -1.28
N TRP A 63 -1.33 3.37 0.03
CA TRP A 63 -0.08 3.40 0.75
C TRP A 63 0.15 2.06 1.43
N MET A 64 1.39 1.63 1.49
CA MET A 64 1.83 0.48 2.27
C MET A 64 2.74 0.97 3.39
N PHE A 65 2.48 0.51 4.61
CA PHE A 65 3.31 0.81 5.77
C PHE A 65 3.21 -0.31 6.81
N GLN A 66 4.35 -0.82 7.26
CA GLN A 66 4.47 -1.95 8.19
C GLN A 66 3.60 -3.17 7.81
N ASP A 67 3.63 -3.58 6.55
CA ASP A 67 2.86 -4.70 5.99
C ASP A 67 1.33 -4.47 5.98
N GLU A 68 0.89 -3.26 6.31
CA GLU A 68 -0.51 -2.85 6.23
C GLU A 68 -0.74 -1.93 5.03
N PHE A 69 -1.91 -2.06 4.41
CA PHE A 69 -2.34 -1.19 3.33
C PHE A 69 -3.34 -0.15 3.82
N PHE A 70 -3.19 1.05 3.30
CA PHE A 70 -4.01 2.20 3.62
C PHE A 70 -4.50 2.84 2.34
N GLN A 71 -5.80 3.11 2.28
CA GLN A 71 -6.43 3.85 1.20
C GLN A 71 -6.73 5.26 1.68
N GLU A 72 -6.37 6.22 0.86
CA GLU A 72 -6.55 7.64 1.07
C GLU A 72 -7.37 8.23 -0.09
N ASP A 73 -8.31 9.11 0.24
CA ASP A 73 -9.12 9.87 -0.73
C ASP A 73 -9.01 11.41 -0.60
N GLU A 74 -8.13 11.93 0.27
CA GLU A 74 -8.06 13.37 0.63
C GLU A 74 -6.70 14.06 0.41
N GLU A 75 -5.81 13.51 -0.43
CA GLU A 75 -4.46 14.05 -0.69
C GLU A 75 -3.61 14.26 0.57
N LEU A 76 -3.66 13.30 1.47
CA LEU A 76 -2.85 13.28 2.70
C LEU A 76 -1.37 13.01 2.38
N HIS A 77 -0.51 13.50 3.26
CA HIS A 77 0.93 13.26 3.14
C HIS A 77 1.32 11.94 3.80
N ALA A 78 2.50 11.42 3.44
CA ALA A 78 3.06 10.22 4.05
C ALA A 78 3.12 10.33 5.59
N ASP A 79 3.39 11.53 6.13
CA ASP A 79 3.37 11.79 7.59
C ASP A 79 1.99 11.54 8.22
N ASP A 80 0.89 11.93 7.56
CA ASP A 80 -0.45 11.67 8.06
C ASP A 80 -0.77 10.17 8.06
N VAL A 81 -0.36 9.47 7.00
CA VAL A 81 -0.48 8.01 6.90
C VAL A 81 0.28 7.32 8.02
N LYS A 82 1.52 7.76 8.27
CA LYS A 82 2.37 7.25 9.35
C LYS A 82 1.74 7.51 10.72
N ALA A 83 1.28 8.73 10.97
CA ALA A 83 0.63 9.11 12.22
C ALA A 83 -0.63 8.27 12.48
N PHE A 84 -1.46 8.05 11.45
CA PHE A 84 -2.66 7.22 11.55
C PHE A 84 -2.33 5.75 11.80
N ALA A 85 -1.37 5.19 11.06
CA ALA A 85 -0.95 3.81 11.23
C ALA A 85 -0.39 3.56 12.64
N LEU A 86 0.48 4.45 13.13
CA LEU A 86 1.05 4.39 14.49
C LEU A 86 -0.02 4.58 15.57
N LYS A 87 -0.99 5.47 15.36
CA LYS A 87 -2.12 5.69 16.28
C LYS A 87 -3.06 4.49 16.32
N GLY A 88 -3.29 3.85 15.17
CA GLY A 88 -4.07 2.62 15.05
C GLY A 88 -3.40 1.41 15.71
N ALA A 89 -2.07 1.27 15.56
CA ALA A 89 -1.29 0.23 16.21
C ALA A 89 -1.29 0.36 17.75
N ARG A 90 -1.21 1.60 18.27
CA ARG A 90 -1.26 1.86 19.73
C ARG A 90 -2.56 1.44 20.40
N LYS A 91 -3.70 1.40 19.69
CA LYS A 91 -4.98 0.95 20.26
C LYS A 91 -5.10 -0.57 20.42
N LYS A 92 -4.15 -1.37 19.91
CA LYS A 92 -4.19 -2.84 19.99
C LYS A 92 -3.43 -3.40 21.21
N LYS A 93 -3.24 -2.59 22.25
CA LYS A 93 -2.86 -3.01 23.60
C LYS A 93 -3.84 -2.42 24.60
N SER A 94 -4.96 -3.10 24.81
CA SER A 94 -5.66 -3.08 26.10
C SER A 94 -6.53 -4.32 26.23
#